data_AF-A0A929G302-F1
#
_entry.id   AF-A0A929G302-F1
#
_cell.length_a   1.000
_cell.length_b   1.000
_cell.length_c   1.000
_cell.angle_alpha   90.00
_cell.angle_beta   90.00
_cell.angle_gamma   90.00
#
_symmetry.space_group_name_H-M   'P 1'
#
loop_
_entity.id
_entity.type
_entity.pdbx_description
1 polymer ?
#
loop_
_entity_poly.entity_id
_entity_poly.type
_entity_poly.pdbx_seq_one_letter_code
_entity_poly.pdbx_strand_id
1 'polypeptide(L)' 'MDNLIIEGSKSFPKIMFIPEINKFEISGHSYPQDPIAEYEPVFSWIDKNLGELRNQLLTFSLKI' A
#
# COMPACT_ATOMS: atom_id res chain seq x y z
N MET A 1 -8.09 -9.09 -6.79
CA MET A 1 -7.67 -7.92 -5.99
C MET A 1 -7.59 -6.74 -6.93
N ASP A 2 -8.02 -5.56 -6.50
CA ASP A 2 -7.92 -4.34 -7.31
C ASP A 2 -6.55 -3.69 -7.16
N ASN A 3 -6.13 -2.82 -8.08
CA ASN A 3 -4.89 -2.04 -7.91
C ASN A 3 -5.07 -0.88 -6.95
N LEU A 4 -4.04 -0.62 -6.12
CA LEU A 4 -3.89 0.63 -5.37
C LEU A 4 -2.65 1.36 -5.85
N ILE A 5 -2.83 2.54 -6.44
CA ILE A 5 -1.74 3.40 -6.91
C ILE A 5 -1.95 4.76 -6.27
N ILE A 6 -1.04 5.13 -5.37
CA ILE A 6 -0.95 6.46 -4.77
C ILE A 6 0.43 7.00 -5.14
N GLU A 7 0.48 8.11 -5.87
CA GLU A 7 1.76 8.67 -6.36
C GLU A 7 2.67 9.22 -5.26
N GLY A 8 2.14 9.40 -4.05
CA GLY A 8 2.85 10.00 -2.92
C GLY A 8 2.92 11.53 -3.02
N SER A 9 3.50 12.14 -1.99
CA SER A 9 3.73 13.57 -1.87
C SER A 9 5.10 13.82 -1.24
N LYS A 10 5.41 15.07 -0.86
CA LYS A 10 6.65 15.35 -0.10
C LYS A 10 6.67 14.62 1.25
N SER A 11 5.52 14.51 1.90
CA SER A 11 5.37 13.97 3.26
C SER A 11 4.71 12.59 3.31
N PHE A 12 4.17 12.10 2.20
CA PHE A 12 3.48 10.81 2.11
C PHE A 12 4.12 9.92 1.06
N PRO A 13 4.31 8.61 1.31
CA PRO A 13 5.03 7.77 0.39
C PRO A 13 4.19 7.47 -0.85
N LYS A 14 4.88 7.12 -1.93
CA LYS A 14 4.28 6.43 -3.07
C LYS A 14 3.90 5.02 -2.66
N ILE A 15 2.70 4.58 -3.04
CA ILE A 15 2.18 3.24 -2.76
C ILE A 15 1.76 2.61 -4.08
N MET A 16 2.28 1.43 -4.37
CA MET A 16 1.96 0.64 -5.56
C MET A 16 1.67 -0.79 -5.15
N PHE A 17 0.39 -1.13 -5.01
CA PHE A 17 -0.09 -2.50 -4.86
C PHE A 17 -0.71 -2.93 -6.19
N ILE A 18 0.02 -3.78 -6.92
CA ILE A 18 -0.33 -4.32 -8.23
C ILE A 18 -0.27 -5.85 -8.14
N PRO A 19 -1.37 -6.50 -7.72
CA PRO A 19 -1.42 -7.93 -7.45
C PRO A 19 -1.11 -8.80 -8.67
N GLU A 20 -1.44 -8.35 -9.88
CA GLU A 20 -1.21 -9.13 -11.12
C GLU A 20 0.27 -9.44 -11.34
N ILE A 21 1.16 -8.60 -10.83
CA ILE A 21 2.62 -8.76 -10.93
C ILE A 21 3.27 -8.98 -9.56
N ASN A 22 2.49 -9.30 -8.52
CA ASN A 22 2.94 -9.46 -7.14
C ASN A 22 3.79 -8.28 -6.64
N LYS A 23 3.46 -7.05 -7.06
CA LYS A 23 4.20 -5.85 -6.67
C LYS A 23 3.45 -5.16 -5.55
N PHE A 24 4.02 -5.22 -4.35
CA PHE A 24 3.54 -4.46 -3.19
C PHE A 24 4.68 -3.58 -2.70
N GLU A 25 4.67 -2.31 -3.08
CA GLU A 25 5.75 -1.37 -2.76
C GLU A 25 5.21 -0.13 -2.05
N ILE A 26 5.90 0.29 -1.01
CA ILE A 26 5.79 1.61 -0.38
C ILE A 26 7.17 2.26 -0.47
N SER A 27 7.26 3.43 -1.08
CA SER A 27 8.55 4.10 -1.33
C SER A 27 8.46 5.62 -1.17
N GLY A 28 9.52 6.22 -0.64
CA GLY A 28 9.60 7.66 -0.37
C GLY A 28 9.36 7.99 1.10
N HIS A 29 8.98 9.24 1.38
CA HIS A 29 8.92 9.74 2.74
C HIS A 29 7.58 9.50 3.42
N SER A 30 7.60 9.18 4.72
CA SER A 30 6.37 8.98 5.52
C SER A 30 6.37 9.82 6.80
N TYR A 31 6.12 11.12 6.63
CA TYR A 31 5.87 12.08 7.71
C TYR A 31 4.58 12.89 7.48
N PRO A 32 3.43 12.23 7.29
CA PRO A 32 2.15 12.91 7.03
C PRO A 32 1.69 13.76 8.21
N GLN A 33 0.88 14.77 7.93
CA GLN A 33 0.29 15.62 8.97
C GLN A 33 -0.81 14.87 9.73
N ASP A 34 -1.58 14.05 9.02
CA ASP A 34 -2.60 13.16 9.58
C ASP A 34 -2.38 11.72 9.06
N PRO A 35 -1.56 10.92 9.76
CA PRO A 35 -1.26 9.56 9.33
C PRO A 35 -2.50 8.66 9.24
N ILE A 36 -3.53 8.91 10.06
CA ILE A 36 -4.74 8.08 10.08
C ILE A 36 -5.51 8.32 8.79
N ALA A 37 -5.80 9.58 8.48
CA ALA A 37 -6.54 9.93 7.27
C ALA A 37 -5.80 9.56 5.98
N GLU A 38 -4.47 9.76 5.94
CA GLU A 38 -3.69 9.51 4.72
C GLU A 38 -3.48 8.01 4.44
N TYR A 39 -3.38 7.16 5.48
CA TYR A 39 -3.24 5.70 5.30
C TYR A 39 -4.57 4.93 5.25
N GLU A 40 -5.70 5.54 5.60
CA GLU A 40 -7.03 4.92 5.50
C GLU A 40 -7.28 4.18 4.16
N PRO A 41 -7.02 4.76 2.97
CA PRO A 41 -7.21 4.04 1.71
C PRO A 41 -6.32 2.80 1.57
N VAL A 42 -5.15 2.78 2.21
CA VAL A 42 -4.21 1.65 2.19
C VAL A 42 -4.74 0.50 3.03
N PHE A 43 -5.20 0.80 4.25
CA PHE A 43 -5.79 -0.20 5.15
C PHE A 43 -7.11 -0.73 4.60
N SER A 44 -7.99 0.15 4.12
CA SER A 44 -9.22 -0.23 3.42
C SER A 44 -8.95 -1.16 2.24
N TRP A 45 -7.87 -0.92 1.47
CA TRP A 45 -7.48 -1.81 0.39
C TRP A 45 -7.00 -3.16 0.92
N ILE A 46 -6.17 -3.19 1.97
CA ILE A 46 -5.68 -4.42 2.59
C ILE A 46 -6.84 -5.28 3.09
N ASP A 47 -7.79 -4.70 3.81
CA ASP A 47 -8.93 -5.44 4.37
C ASP A 47 -9.80 -6.04 3.26
N LYS A 48 -10.07 -5.26 2.21
CA LYS A 48 -10.86 -5.71 1.05
C LYS A 48 -10.18 -6.85 0.28
N ASN A 49 -8.84 -6.82 0.16
CA ASN A 49 -8.12 -7.66 -0.79
C ASN A 49 -7.34 -8.82 -0.15
N LEU A 50 -6.94 -8.69 1.11
CA LEU A 50 -6.08 -9.67 1.80
C LEU A 50 -6.82 -10.48 2.87
N GLY A 51 -8.01 -10.07 3.30
CA GLY A 51 -8.76 -10.68 4.40
C GLY A 51 -9.08 -12.19 4.24
N GLU A 52 -9.09 -12.70 3.02
CA GLU A 52 -9.43 -14.11 2.73
C GLU A 52 -8.30 -14.92 2.09
N LEU A 53 -7.08 -14.37 2.03
CA LEU A 53 -5.98 -15.05 1.36
C LEU A 53 -5.55 -16.31 2.09
N ARG A 54 -5.66 -17.45 1.40
CA ARG A 54 -5.10 -18.72 1.84
C ARG A 54 -4.02 -19.16 0.85
N ASN A 55 -2.81 -19.40 1.36
CA ASN A 55 -1.67 -19.98 0.64
C ASN A 55 -1.03 -19.15 -0.50
N GLN A 56 -1.16 -17.81 -0.49
CA GLN A 56 -0.37 -16.94 -1.39
C GLN A 56 0.76 -16.25 -0.62
N LEU A 57 1.97 -16.33 -1.17
CA LEU A 57 3.13 -15.60 -0.65
C LEU A 57 3.15 -14.20 -1.26
N LEU A 58 3.01 -13.19 -0.40
CA LEU A 58 3.07 -11.78 -0.76
C LEU A 58 4.36 -11.17 -0.22
N THR A 59 5.05 -10.40 -1.07
CA THR A 59 6.27 -9.70 -0.68
C THR A 59 6.03 -8.20 -0.70
N PHE A 60 6.14 -7.57 0.47
CA PHE A 60 6.06 -6.13 0.63
C PHE A 60 7.46 -5.53 0.63
N SER A 61 7.72 -4.60 -0.31
CA SER A 61 8.94 -3.83 -0.39
C SER A 61 8.74 -2.46 0.26
N LEU A 62 9.52 -2.18 1.31
CA LEU A 62 9.52 -0.90 2.02
C LEU A 62 10.83 -0.17 1.70
N LYS A 63 10.74 1.03 1.10
CA LYS A 63 11.87 1.89 0.74
C LYS A 63 11.63 3.30 1.32
N ILE A 64 11.71 3.40 2.64
CA ILE A 64 11.37 4.57 3.45
C ILE A 64 12.62 5.23 4.02
#